data_AF-A0A7X7K2W7-F1
#
_entry.id   AF-A0A7X7K2W7-F1
#
_cell.length_a   1.000
_cell.length_b   1.000
_cell.length_c   1.000
_cell.angle_alpha   90.00
_cell.angle_beta   90.00
_cell.angle_gamma   90.00
#
_symmetry.space_group_name_H-M   'P 1'
#
loop_
_entity.id
_entity.type
_entity.pdbx_description
1 polymer ?
#
loop_
_entity_poly.entity_id
_entity_poly.type
_entity_poly.pdbx_seq_one_letter_code
_entity_poly.pdbx_strand_id
1 'polypeptide(L)'
;MARFSRMQVLNAIFDLGLVPVFYHADVETACRVVRACAEGGARVVEFTNRGDFAPEVFRQVAAYVARELPDVILGVGSVVDAPTAALYIAYGANFVVG
;
A
#
# COMPACT_ATOMS: atom_id res chain seq x y z
N MET A 1 10.97 -5.40 -5.94
CA MET A 1 11.23 -4.08 -6.58
C MET A 1 9.90 -3.41 -6.83
N ALA A 2 9.78 -2.09 -6.64
CA ALA A 2 8.52 -1.37 -6.88
C ALA A 2 8.06 -1.57 -8.34
N ARG A 3 6.75 -1.73 -8.54
CA ARG A 3 6.15 -1.99 -9.86
C ARG A 3 5.93 -0.70 -10.64
N PHE A 4 5.85 0.43 -9.94
CA PHE A 4 5.60 1.74 -10.50
C PHE A 4 6.79 2.67 -10.25
N SER A 5 7.08 3.53 -11.21
CA SER A 5 8.06 4.59 -11.06
C SER A 5 7.53 5.70 -10.13
N ARG A 6 8.46 6.46 -9.53
CA ARG A 6 8.12 7.61 -8.68
C ARG A 6 7.14 8.58 -9.34
N MET A 7 7.32 8.88 -10.62
CA MET A 7 6.44 9.82 -11.34
C MET A 7 5.03 9.24 -11.56
N GLN A 8 4.90 7.93 -11.81
CA GLN A 8 3.59 7.28 -11.91
C GLN A 8 2.83 7.34 -10.58
N VAL A 9 3.52 7.11 -9.46
CA VAL A 9 2.93 7.23 -8.12
C VAL A 9 2.46 8.65 -7.86
N LEU A 10 3.32 9.65 -8.10
CA LEU A 10 2.96 11.06 -7.88
C LEU A 10 1.79 11.49 -8.75
N ASN A 11 1.80 11.17 -10.05
CA ASN A 11 0.69 11.50 -10.95
C ASN A 11 -0.62 10.85 -10.50
N ALA A 12 -0.60 9.57 -10.09
CA ALA A 12 -1.80 8.91 -9.58
C ALA A 12 -2.37 9.57 -8.31
N ILE A 13 -1.50 10.05 -7.42
CA ILE A 13 -1.92 10.82 -6.23
C ILE A 13 -2.56 12.15 -6.65
N PHE A 14 -1.93 12.89 -7.57
CA PHE A 14 -2.46 14.17 -8.07
C PHE A 14 -3.79 14.01 -8.82
N ASP A 15 -3.89 13.02 -9.71
CA ASP A 15 -5.08 12.75 -10.51
C ASP A 15 -6.27 12.33 -9.64
N LEU A 16 -6.01 11.54 -8.57
CA LEU A 16 -7.05 11.13 -7.62
C LEU A 16 -7.46 12.28 -6.68
N GLY A 17 -6.54 13.19 -6.37
CA GLY A 17 -6.76 14.33 -5.46
C GLY A 17 -6.83 13.97 -3.98
N LEU A 18 -6.66 12.69 -3.62
CA LEU A 18 -6.61 12.19 -2.24
C LEU A 18 -5.80 10.89 -2.17
N VAL A 19 -5.48 10.42 -0.96
CA VAL A 19 -4.90 9.10 -0.70
C VAL A 19 -5.69 8.44 0.43
N PRO A 20 -6.40 7.32 0.19
CA PRO A 20 -7.03 6.57 1.26
C PRO A 20 -5.96 5.91 2.13
N VAL A 21 -6.01 6.18 3.43
CA VAL A 21 -5.09 5.61 4.43
C VAL A 21 -5.86 4.65 5.32
N PHE A 22 -5.35 3.45 5.54
CA PHE A 22 -6.05 2.44 6.36
C PHE A 22 -5.09 1.50 7.10
N TYR A 23 -5.62 0.83 8.12
CA TYR A 23 -5.00 -0.32 8.75
C TYR A 23 -6.07 -1.33 9.19
N HIS A 24 -5.76 -2.62 9.05
CA HIS A 24 -6.51 -3.70 9.67
C HIS A 24 -5.58 -4.91 9.91
N ALA A 25 -5.74 -5.59 11.05
CA ALA A 25 -4.89 -6.73 11.43
C ALA A 25 -5.22 -8.02 10.65
N ASP A 26 -6.50 -8.22 10.31
CA ASP A 26 -6.94 -9.33 9.48
C ASP A 26 -6.67 -9.06 7.99
N VAL A 27 -5.98 -9.99 7.33
CA VAL A 27 -5.55 -9.88 5.93
C VAL A 27 -6.73 -9.86 4.98
N GLU A 28 -7.76 -10.67 5.21
CA GLU A 28 -8.93 -10.72 4.33
C GLU A 28 -9.65 -9.37 4.31
N THR A 29 -9.85 -8.79 5.49
CA THR A 29 -10.45 -7.47 5.65
C THR A 29 -9.56 -6.38 5.04
N ALA A 30 -8.25 -6.42 5.24
CA ALA A 30 -7.33 -5.48 4.60
C ALA A 30 -7.41 -5.55 3.06
N CYS A 31 -7.44 -6.75 2.47
CA CYS A 31 -7.62 -6.94 1.03
C CYS A 31 -8.98 -6.40 0.53
N ARG A 32 -10.06 -6.62 1.30
CA ARG A 32 -11.40 -6.08 0.99
C ARG A 32 -11.41 -4.55 1.03
N VAL A 33 -10.70 -3.93 1.96
CA VAL A 33 -10.56 -2.45 2.01
C VAL A 33 -9.87 -1.95 0.74
N VAL A 34 -8.74 -2.54 0.34
CA VAL A 34 -8.05 -2.12 -0.89
C VAL A 34 -8.93 -2.30 -2.13
N ARG A 35 -9.65 -3.43 -2.23
CA ARG A 35 -10.62 -3.66 -3.32
C ARG A 35 -11.72 -2.62 -3.32
N ALA A 36 -12.32 -2.33 -2.17
CA ALA A 36 -13.38 -1.33 -2.07
C ALA A 36 -12.88 0.07 -2.48
N CYS A 37 -11.66 0.45 -2.09
CA CYS A 37 -11.04 1.68 -2.57
C CYS A 37 -10.87 1.69 -4.09
N ALA A 38 -10.38 0.58 -4.66
CA ALA A 38 -10.20 0.45 -6.11
C ALA A 38 -11.53 0.52 -6.89
N GLU A 39 -12.56 -0.16 -6.42
CA GLU A 39 -13.93 -0.10 -6.97
C GLU A 39 -14.54 1.31 -6.85
N GLY A 40 -14.16 2.05 -5.81
CA GLY A 40 -14.47 3.48 -5.65
C GLY A 40 -13.64 4.42 -6.54
N GLY A 41 -12.75 3.89 -7.39
CA GLY A 41 -11.92 4.66 -8.32
C GLY A 41 -10.54 5.05 -7.80
N ALA A 42 -10.17 4.65 -6.58
CA ALA A 42 -8.84 4.95 -6.04
C ALA A 42 -7.76 4.07 -6.71
N ARG A 43 -6.78 4.72 -7.33
CA ARG A 43 -5.61 4.04 -7.93
C ARG A 43 -4.41 3.97 -7.00
N VAL A 44 -4.42 4.71 -5.90
CA VAL A 44 -3.37 4.70 -4.88
C VAL A 44 -4.02 4.47 -3.52
N VAL A 45 -3.37 3.66 -2.67
CA VAL A 45 -3.84 3.36 -1.32
C VAL A 45 -2.61 3.23 -0.40
N GLU A 46 -2.73 3.72 0.83
CA GLU A 46 -1.68 3.66 1.84
C GLU A 46 -2.09 2.74 3.00
N PHE A 47 -1.28 1.71 3.26
CA PHE A 47 -1.39 0.90 4.46
C PHE A 47 -0.57 1.53 5.59
N THR A 48 -1.15 1.72 6.77
CA THR A 48 -0.42 2.25 7.93
C THR A 48 0.33 1.12 8.63
N ASN A 49 1.65 1.28 8.81
CA ASN A 49 2.44 0.41 9.69
C ASN A 49 2.04 0.64 11.16
N ARG A 50 1.03 -0.11 11.62
CA ARG A 50 0.46 -0.02 12.97
C ARG A 50 0.09 -1.41 13.47
N GLY A 51 0.26 -1.64 14.77
CA GLY A 51 -0.12 -2.91 15.39
C GLY A 51 0.89 -4.04 15.16
N ASP A 52 0.65 -5.15 15.85
CA ASP A 52 1.54 -6.30 15.79
C ASP A 52 1.49 -6.97 14.40
N PHE A 53 2.65 -7.41 13.92
CA PHE A 53 2.79 -8.13 12.64
C PHE A 53 2.29 -7.35 11.41
N ALA A 54 2.25 -6.02 11.48
CA ALA A 54 1.84 -5.17 10.36
C ALA A 54 2.65 -5.42 9.06
N PRO A 55 3.98 -5.69 9.11
CA PRO A 55 4.73 -6.06 7.91
C PRO A 55 4.27 -7.38 7.29
N GLU A 56 3.91 -8.39 8.08
CA GLU A 56 3.43 -9.69 7.61
C GLU A 56 2.04 -9.58 6.97
N VAL A 57 1.16 -8.77 7.54
CA VAL A 57 -0.15 -8.44 6.96
C VAL A 57 0.06 -7.73 5.63
N PHE A 58 0.89 -6.69 5.61
CA PHE A 58 1.20 -5.94 4.40
C PHE A 58 1.77 -6.83 3.30
N ARG A 59 2.70 -7.75 3.60
CA ARG A 59 3.27 -8.69 2.62
C ARG A 59 2.18 -9.49 1.90
N GLN A 60 1.17 -9.94 2.63
CA GLN A 60 0.07 -10.71 2.06
C GLN A 60 -0.87 -9.83 1.24
N VAL A 61 -1.18 -8.61 1.73
CA VAL A 61 -1.98 -7.62 1.00
C VAL A 61 -1.28 -7.19 -0.29
N ALA A 62 0.03 -6.92 -0.25
CA ALA A 62 0.82 -6.56 -1.42
C ALA A 62 0.83 -7.67 -2.47
N ALA A 63 0.96 -8.94 -2.05
CA ALA A 63 0.86 -10.09 -2.95
C ALA A 63 -0.53 -10.23 -3.58
N TYR A 64 -1.60 -10.01 -2.80
CA TYR A 64 -2.98 -9.97 -3.29
C TYR A 64 -3.17 -8.85 -4.32
N VAL A 65 -2.75 -7.62 -4.00
CA VAL A 65 -2.87 -6.45 -4.89
C VAL A 65 -2.11 -6.69 -6.19
N ALA A 66 -0.90 -7.25 -6.12
CA ALA A 66 -0.13 -7.56 -7.31
C ALA A 66 -0.81 -8.55 -8.25
N ARG A 67 -1.60 -9.49 -7.71
CA ARG A 67 -2.29 -10.54 -8.49
C ARG A 67 -3.68 -10.11 -8.97
N GLU A 68 -4.48 -9.52 -8.08
CA GLU A 68 -5.91 -9.29 -8.31
C GLU A 68 -6.24 -7.84 -8.72
N LEU A 69 -5.38 -6.89 -8.33
CA LEU A 69 -5.60 -5.45 -8.53
C LEU A 69 -4.33 -4.80 -9.13
N PRO A 70 -3.87 -5.26 -10.31
CA PRO A 70 -2.54 -4.90 -10.82
C PRO A 70 -2.38 -3.39 -11.05
N ASP A 71 -3.44 -2.63 -11.26
CA ASP A 71 -3.37 -1.18 -11.46
C ASP A 71 -3.37 -0.35 -10.17
N VAL A 72 -3.54 -0.98 -9.01
CA VAL A 72 -3.51 -0.32 -7.70
C VAL A 72 -2.07 -0.16 -7.20
N ILE A 73 -1.73 1.07 -6.85
CA ILE A 73 -0.46 1.45 -6.25
C ILE A 73 -0.61 1.39 -4.73
N LEU A 74 -0.14 0.29 -4.14
CA LEU A 74 -0.08 0.15 -2.68
C LEU A 74 1.24 0.72 -2.14
N GLY A 75 1.13 1.62 -1.16
CA GLY A 75 2.26 2.10 -0.35
C GLY A 75 2.06 1.85 1.13
N VAL A 76 3.04 2.28 1.92
CA VAL A 76 3.02 2.19 3.38
C VAL A 76 3.29 3.56 4.00
N GLY A 77 2.63 3.86 5.12
CA GLY A 77 2.91 5.04 5.94
C GLY A 77 3.21 4.73 7.40
N SER A 78 3.57 5.75 8.18
CA SER A 78 4.05 5.63 9.56
C SER A 78 5.35 4.83 9.67
N VAL A 79 6.29 5.07 8.76
CA VAL A 79 7.59 4.39 8.72
C VAL A 79 8.68 5.36 9.15
N VAL A 80 9.04 5.31 10.42
CA VAL A 80 9.91 6.33 11.06
C VAL A 80 11.40 6.00 11.03
N ASP A 81 11.79 4.85 10.48
CA ASP A 81 13.18 4.38 10.45
C ASP A 81 13.53 3.63 9.15
N ALA A 82 14.82 3.65 8.80
CA ALA A 82 15.32 3.03 7.57
C ALA A 82 15.21 1.50 7.54
N PRO A 83 15.47 0.75 8.63
CA PRO A 83 15.25 -0.70 8.65
C PRO A 83 13.81 -1.11 8.31
N THR A 84 12.82 -0.45 8.91
CA THR A 84 11.40 -0.69 8.63
C THR A 84 11.07 -0.34 7.18
N ALA A 85 11.58 0.79 6.66
CA ALA A 85 11.41 1.14 5.25
C ALA A 85 11.96 0.07 4.31
N ALA A 86 13.16 -0.45 4.58
CA ALA A 86 13.78 -1.51 3.79
C ALA A 86 12.92 -2.78 3.76
N LEU A 87 12.30 -3.15 4.89
CA LEU A 87 11.40 -4.28 5.00
C LEU A 87 10.17 -4.13 4.08
N TYR A 88 9.49 -2.99 4.15
CA TYR A 88 8.31 -2.73 3.31
C TYR A 88 8.65 -2.64 1.82
N ILE A 89 9.81 -2.08 1.47
CA ILE A 89 10.31 -2.07 0.08
C ILE A 89 10.53 -3.51 -0.41
N ALA A 90 11.12 -4.37 0.42
CA ALA A 90 11.30 -5.79 0.09
C ALA A 90 9.96 -6.53 -0.07
N TYR A 91 8.94 -6.15 0.70
CA TYR A 91 7.58 -6.71 0.63
C TYR A 91 6.71 -6.11 -0.48
N GLY A 92 7.25 -5.19 -1.29
CA GLY A 92 6.59 -4.72 -2.51
C GLY A 92 5.85 -3.39 -2.38
N ALA A 93 6.12 -2.60 -1.34
CA ALA A 93 5.64 -1.22 -1.29
C ALA A 93 6.14 -0.41 -2.50
N ASN A 94 5.23 0.37 -3.09
CA ASN A 94 5.55 1.23 -4.24
C ASN A 94 5.97 2.64 -3.81
N PHE A 95 5.63 3.02 -2.58
CA PHE A 95 6.11 4.23 -1.92
C PHE A 95 6.08 4.05 -0.40
N VAL A 96 6.81 4.90 0.30
CA VAL A 96 6.93 4.93 1.76
C VAL A 96 6.70 6.36 2.24
N VAL A 97 5.89 6.53 3.29
CA VAL A 97 5.63 7.79 3.98
C VAL A 97 6.12 7.67 5.43
N GLY A 98 6.88 8.68 5.88
CA GLY A 98 7.46 8.76 7.23
C GLY A 98 6.51 9.30 8.27
#